data_AF-A0A1H3GHL9-F1
#
_entry.id   AF-A0A1H3GHL9-F1
#
_cell.length_a   1.000
_cell.length_b   1.000
_cell.length_c   1.000
_cell.angle_alpha   90.00
_cell.angle_beta   90.00
_cell.angle_gamma   90.00
#
_symmetry.space_group_name_H-M   'P 1'
#
loop_
_entity.id
_entity.type
_entity.pdbx_description
1 polymer ?
#
loop_
_entity_poly.entity_id
_entity_poly.type
_entity_poly.pdbx_seq_one_letter_code
_entity_poly.pdbx_strand_id
1 'polypeptide(L)' 'MLTNHLPPLMLIVNMSYDWETAGRIKLLLFGKASNVTQSVIRHSASFLRNFAPEPGFSFEAGLRATF' A
#
# COMPACT_ATOMS: atom_id res chain seq x y z
N MET A 1 -33.71 7.31 -11.68
CA MET A 1 -32.90 6.17 -11.20
C MET A 1 -31.58 6.74 -10.68
N LEU A 2 -31.42 6.92 -9.35
CA LEU A 2 -30.15 7.36 -8.76
C LEU A 2 -29.21 6.15 -8.75
N THR A 3 -28.24 6.13 -9.66
CA THR A 3 -27.13 5.17 -9.59
C THR A 3 -26.22 5.61 -8.44
N ASN A 4 -26.11 4.81 -7.38
CA ASN A 4 -25.20 5.08 -6.27
C ASN A 4 -23.77 4.82 -6.76
N HIS A 5 -23.11 5.84 -7.28
CA HIS A 5 -21.68 5.80 -7.59
C HIS A 5 -20.94 5.91 -6.26
N LEU A 6 -20.65 4.76 -5.65
CA LEU A 6 -19.74 4.66 -4.52
C LEU A 6 -18.42 5.35 -4.91
N PRO A 7 -17.87 6.24 -4.08
CA PRO A 7 -16.55 6.80 -4.35
C PRO A 7 -15.52 5.66 -4.42
N PRO A 8 -14.55 5.74 -5.33
CA PRO A 8 -13.52 4.71 -5.46
C PRO A 8 -12.76 4.57 -4.14
N LEU A 9 -12.79 3.38 -3.55
CA LEU A 9 -12.19 3.06 -2.26
C LEU A 9 -10.79 2.47 -2.49
N MET A 10 -9.76 3.11 -1.94
CA MET A 10 -8.41 2.56 -1.98
C MET A 10 -8.25 1.48 -0.89
N LEU A 11 -7.98 0.25 -1.32
CA LEU A 11 -7.61 -0.83 -0.42
C LEU A 11 -6.09 -0.89 -0.26
N ILE A 12 -5.63 -0.93 0.99
CA ILE A 12 -4.24 -1.18 1.38
C ILE A 12 -4.21 -2.47 2.20
N VAL A 13 -3.31 -3.38 1.83
CA VAL A 13 -3.08 -4.64 2.54
C VAL A 13 -1.65 -4.64 3.06
N ASN A 14 -1.47 -4.89 4.36
CA ASN A 14 -0.15 -5.04 4.99
C ASN A 14 -0.08 -6.42 5.65
N MET A 15 0.99 -7.16 5.41
CA MET A 15 1.26 -8.46 6.00
C MET A 15 2.69 -8.45 6.55
N SER A 16 2.88 -8.95 7.77
CA SER A 16 4.19 -9.07 8.38
C SER A 16 4.29 -10.34 9.21
N TYR A 17 5.45 -11.00 9.15
CA TYR A 17 5.76 -12.20 9.91
C TYR A 17 7.07 -12.01 10.67
N ASP A 18 7.00 -12.15 11.99
CA ASP A 18 8.14 -12.02 12.90
C ASP A 18 8.59 -13.41 13.33
N TRP A 19 9.86 -13.71 13.05
CA TRP A 19 10.52 -14.93 13.45
C TRP A 19 11.64 -14.61 14.42
N GLU A 20 11.41 -14.94 15.68
CA GLU A 20 12.41 -14.88 16.74
C GLU A 20 13.00 -16.29 16.96
N THR A 21 14.32 -16.44 16.76
CA THR A 21 15.03 -17.67 17.16
C THR A 21 15.57 -17.51 18.58
N ALA A 22 15.70 -18.63 19.29
CA ALA A 22 15.95 -18.72 20.74
C ALA A 22 17.30 -18.14 21.24
N GLY A 23 18.00 -17.30 20.49
CA GLY A 23 19.36 -16.91 20.90
C GLY A 23 19.99 -15.63 20.40
N ARG A 24 19.40 -14.80 19.52
CA ARG A 24 19.84 -13.41 19.17
C ARG A 24 19.30 -12.91 17.83
N ILE A 25 18.82 -13.79 16.95
CA ILE A 25 18.44 -13.42 15.60
C ILE A 25 16.92 -13.15 15.55
N LYS A 26 16.55 -11.95 15.08
CA LYS A 26 15.18 -11.61 14.72
C LYS A 26 15.08 -11.43 13.22
N LEU A 27 14.12 -12.10 12.60
CA LEU A 27 13.83 -12.04 11.17
C LEU A 27 12.41 -11.53 10.98
N LEU A 28 12.27 -10.36 10.36
CA LEU A 28 11.00 -9.78 9.98
C LEU A 28 10.82 -9.84 8.47
N LEU A 29 9.81 -10.56 8.02
CA LEU A 29 9.33 -10.56 6.65
C LEU A 29 8.12 -9.62 6.57
N PHE A 30 8.08 -8.72 5.60
CA PHE A 30 6.93 -7.84 5.41
C PHE A 30 6.56 -7.70 3.93
N GLY A 31 5.26 -7.51 3.68
CA GLY A 31 4.68 -7.26 2.38
C GLY A 31 3.58 -6.22 2.50
N LYS A 32 3.53 -5.29 1.56
CA LYS A 32 2.56 -4.20 1.50
C LYS A 32 2.05 -4.06 0.08
N ALA A 33 0.74 -4.18 -0.11
CA ALA A 33 0.06 -3.88 -1.36
C ALA A 33 -0.76 -2.60 -1.18
N SER A 34 -0.59 -1.64 -2.08
CA SER A 34 -1.32 -0.37 -2.11
C SER A 34 -2.12 -0.25 -3.40
N ASN A 35 -3.32 0.34 -3.30
CA ASN A 35 -4.24 0.52 -4.41
C ASN A 35 -4.64 -0.80 -5.12
N VAL A 36 -4.98 -1.82 -4.33
CA VAL A 36 -5.38 -3.16 -4.84
C VAL A 36 -6.65 -3.10 -5.69
N THR A 37 -7.55 -2.15 -5.41
CA THR A 37 -8.82 -1.95 -6.12
C THR A 37 -8.66 -1.07 -7.37
N GLN A 38 -7.42 -0.75 -7.79
CA GLN A 38 -7.09 0.10 -8.94
C GLN A 38 -7.96 1.37 -9.00
N SER A 39 -8.20 1.95 -7.83
CA SER A 39 -9.17 3.02 -7.64
C SER A 39 -8.52 4.35 -8.02
N VAL A 40 -9.17 5.05 -8.95
CA VAL A 40 -8.73 6.36 -9.44
C VAL A 40 -9.16 7.40 -8.42
N ILE A 41 -8.30 7.71 -7.46
CA ILE A 41 -8.51 8.82 -6.54
C ILE A 41 -7.75 10.02 -7.09
N ARG A 42 -8.49 10.98 -7.63
CA ARG A 42 -7.96 12.29 -8.00
C ARG A 42 -7.66 13.03 -6.69
N HIS A 43 -6.42 12.97 -6.21
CA HIS A 43 -5.97 13.89 -5.18
C HIS A 43 -6.27 15.31 -5.66
N SER A 44 -6.74 16.18 -4.76
CA SER A 44 -6.95 17.61 -5.02
C SER A 44 -5.62 18.27 -5.36
N ALA A 45 -5.13 18.07 -6.58
CA ALA A 45 -3.97 18.75 -7.11
C ALA A 45 -4.40 20.19 -7.42
N SER A 46 -3.76 21.15 -6.74
CA SER A 46 -3.91 22.56 -7.03
C SER A 46 -3.71 22.82 -8.52
N PHE A 47 -4.59 23.63 -9.10
CA PHE A 47 -4.80 23.92 -10.53
C PHE A 47 -3.54 24.29 -11.35
N LEU A 48 -2.39 24.53 -10.68
CA LEU A 48 -1.13 25.01 -11.27
C LEU A 48 -0.04 23.94 -11.45
N ARG A 49 -0.24 22.69 -10.99
CA ARG A 49 0.76 21.62 -11.21
C ARG A 49 0.09 20.29 -11.56
N ASN A 50 -0.02 20.07 -12.86
CA ASN A 50 -0.99 19.17 -13.47
C ASN A 50 -0.44 17.78 -13.84
N PHE A 51 0.54 17.25 -13.09
CA PHE A 51 1.01 15.86 -13.25
C PHE A 51 1.65 15.38 -11.94
N ALA A 52 0.83 14.87 -11.02
CA ALA A 52 1.31 13.90 -10.05
C ALA A 52 0.96 12.53 -10.64
N PRO A 53 1.95 11.67 -10.98
CA PRO A 53 1.68 10.34 -11.52
C PRO A 53 0.68 9.62 -10.63
N GLU A 54 -0.30 8.99 -11.26
CA GLU A 54 -1.35 8.26 -10.57
C GLU A 54 -0.69 7.15 -9.74
N PRO A 55 -0.93 7.06 -8.42
CA PRO A 55 -0.46 5.90 -7.67
C PRO A 55 -1.28 4.70 -8.12
N GLY A 56 -0.80 3.98 -9.14
CA GLY A 56 -1.35 2.72 -9.61
C GLY A 56 -1.22 1.61 -8.56
N PHE A 57 -1.52 0.37 -8.96
CA PHE A 57 -1.23 -0.79 -8.10
C PHE A 57 0.27 -0.81 -7.76
N SER A 58 0.58 -0.84 -6.47
CA SER A 58 1.95 -0.91 -5.97
C SER A 58 2.07 -2.05 -4.96
N PHE A 59 3.15 -2.82 -5.07
CA PHE A 59 3.48 -3.89 -4.14
C PHE A 59 4.92 -3.74 -3.68
N GLU A 60 5.14 -3.79 -2.38
CA GLU A 60 6.43 -3.75 -1.72
C GLU A 60 6.57 -5.03 -0.86
N ALA A 61 7.74 -5.66 -0.90
CA ALA A 61 8.09 -6.73 0.02
C ALA A 61 9.51 -6.53 0.51
N GLY A 62 9.78 -6.93 1.74
CA GLY A 62 11.08 -6.77 2.36
C GLY A 62 11.37 -7.78 3.45
N LEU A 63 12.66 -7.92 3.73
CA LEU A 63 13.21 -8.76 4.77
C LEU A 63 14.13 -7.90 5.64
N ARG A 64 13.98 -8.00 6.95
CA ARG A 64 14.83 -7.34 7.93
C ARG A 64 15.39 -8.40 8.88
N ALA A 65 16.70 -8.53 8.93
CA ALA A 65 17.40 -9.33 9.92
C ALA A 65 18.01 -8.40 10.98
N THR A 66 17.92 -8.77 12.25
CA THR A 66 18.55 -8.07 13.38
C THR A 66 19.36 -9.09 14.18
N PHE A 67 20.61 -8.74 14.50
CA PHE A 67 21.62 -9.61 15.13
C PHE A 67 22.30 -8.90 16.31
#